data_AF-A0A9E3ZE81-F1
#
_entry.id   AF-A0A9E3ZE81-F1
#
_cell.length_a   1.000
_cell.length_b   1.000
_cell.length_c   1.000
_cell.angle_alpha   90.00
_cell.angle_beta   90.00
_cell.angle_gamma   90.00
#
_symmetry.space_group_name_H-M   'P 1'
#
loop_
_entity.id
_entity.type
_entity.pdbx_description
1 polymer ?
#
loop_
_entity_poly.entity_id
_entity_poly.type
_entity_poly.pdbx_seq_one_letter_code
_entity_poly.pdbx_strand_id
1 'polypeptide(L)'
;MLRSTRQSARPGARQGNTPVQPAPLRRPGGVGQGAAGRAPAGARGSVTHALCRDDDNRRLFAYERDVKAAFDRIVPTLKQVSALQHEPQFAQQAQRIAREQLGFELPQDILADAWVEQLDMRRLFAWCVFSTYRRFCDDYYRNDPLASRDDEGFDAFLQACGFHTLDISPCADGRLAHLVRYVLRLPQQSVRRKSYAGALFDIEDSIQKWTEVELARFREGRPNTADAATRYLKVVTYHYSSVDPQHQGCAAHGSDTAKAAAAGLERLYAFREAIENSFCCGASIDLLLIGLDTDTDAIRVHVPDAQGAIDLASAVDALALFDATARGGAADATR
;
A
#
# COMPACT_ATOMS: atom_id res chain seq x y z
N MET A 1 55.10 20.35 -35.67
CA MET A 1 53.83 19.81 -35.11
C MET A 1 53.93 19.88 -33.59
N LEU A 2 53.19 20.82 -32.98
CA LEU A 2 53.31 21.17 -31.56
C LEU A 2 52.77 20.05 -30.65
N ARG A 3 53.60 19.59 -29.71
CA ARG A 3 53.20 18.77 -28.57
C ARG A 3 52.74 19.69 -27.45
N SER A 4 51.48 19.57 -27.04
CA SER A 4 50.90 20.29 -25.90
C SER A 4 50.89 19.36 -24.67
N THR A 5 51.50 19.85 -23.61
CA THR A 5 51.53 19.32 -22.25
C THR A 5 50.20 19.56 -21.54
N ARG A 6 49.69 18.57 -20.79
CA ARG A 6 48.70 18.82 -19.73
C ARG A 6 49.04 18.07 -18.45
N GLN A 7 48.89 18.84 -17.38
CA GLN A 7 49.36 18.67 -16.03
C GLN A 7 48.57 17.62 -15.24
N SER A 8 49.29 16.93 -14.36
CA SER A 8 48.76 16.06 -13.32
C SER A 8 48.08 16.89 -12.22
N ALA A 9 46.77 16.69 -12.02
CA ALA A 9 46.04 17.22 -10.87
C ALA A 9 45.95 16.14 -9.77
N ARG A 10 46.32 16.50 -8.54
CA ARG A 10 46.21 15.67 -7.33
C ARG A 10 44.73 15.48 -6.94
N PRO A 11 44.31 14.31 -6.43
CA PRO A 11 42.97 14.16 -5.87
C PRO A 11 42.88 14.83 -4.49
N GLY A 12 41.92 15.76 -4.36
CA GLY A 12 41.58 16.46 -3.13
C GLY A 12 40.89 15.56 -2.10
N ALA A 13 41.01 15.96 -0.83
CA ALA A 13 40.54 15.26 0.36
C ALA A 13 39.04 14.90 0.32
N ARG A 14 38.72 13.65 0.68
CA ARG A 14 37.34 13.19 0.91
C ARG A 14 36.82 13.80 2.22
N GLN A 15 35.84 14.70 2.11
CA GLN A 15 35.01 15.12 3.23
C GLN A 15 34.12 13.94 3.67
N GLY A 16 33.96 13.81 4.99
CA GLY A 16 33.32 12.68 5.65
C GLY A 16 31.87 12.46 5.21
N ASN A 17 31.61 11.27 4.68
CA ASN A 17 30.27 10.80 4.39
C ASN A 17 29.63 10.39 5.72
N THR A 18 28.67 11.17 6.21
CA THR A 18 27.85 10.74 7.34
C THR A 18 26.85 9.73 6.78
N PRO A 19 26.78 8.48 7.27
CA PRO A 19 25.83 7.51 6.74
C PRO A 19 24.42 7.99 7.07
N VAL A 20 23.71 8.49 6.05
CA VAL A 20 22.27 8.70 6.10
C VAL A 20 21.65 7.30 6.26
N GLN A 21 21.08 7.03 7.43
CA GLN A 21 20.35 5.78 7.62
C GLN A 21 19.13 5.81 6.71
N PRO A 22 18.89 4.78 5.88
CA PRO A 22 17.71 4.72 5.06
C PRO A 22 16.47 4.79 5.96
N ALA A 23 15.49 5.61 5.56
CA ALA A 23 14.19 5.66 6.21
C ALA A 23 13.62 4.23 6.29
N PRO A 24 12.94 3.86 7.39
CA PRO A 24 12.37 2.52 7.52
C PRO A 24 11.45 2.25 6.32
N LEU A 25 11.66 1.13 5.62
CA LEU A 25 10.75 0.61 4.58
C LEU A 25 9.38 0.15 5.16
N ARG A 26 9.01 0.65 6.34
CA ARG A 26 7.83 0.24 7.11
C ARG A 26 6.88 1.44 7.18
N ARG A 27 5.58 1.16 7.10
CA ARG A 27 4.55 2.18 7.34
C ARG A 27 4.72 2.85 8.71
N PRO A 28 4.40 4.15 8.81
CA PRO A 28 4.38 4.88 10.08
C PRO A 28 3.41 4.19 11.05
N GLY A 29 3.87 3.94 12.28
CA GLY A 29 3.14 3.15 13.29
C GLY A 29 3.74 1.78 13.58
N GLY A 30 4.53 1.20 12.66
CA GLY A 30 5.25 -0.07 12.88
C GLY A 30 6.55 0.04 13.70
N VAL A 31 6.87 1.23 14.23
CA VAL A 31 8.05 1.46 15.06
C VAL A 31 7.67 1.27 16.52
N GLY A 32 8.03 0.11 17.07
CA GLY A 32 8.10 -0.03 18.52
C GLY A 32 9.03 1.06 19.08
N GLN A 33 8.63 1.66 20.20
CA GLN A 33 9.46 2.54 21.01
C GLN A 33 10.81 1.85 21.29
N GLY A 34 11.86 2.17 20.53
CA GLY A 34 13.10 1.41 20.65
C GLY A 34 14.32 1.91 19.88
N ALA A 35 14.18 2.92 19.02
CA ALA A 35 15.33 3.58 18.40
C ALA A 35 15.28 5.07 18.72
N ALA A 36 16.12 5.49 19.67
CA ALA A 36 16.39 6.90 19.97
C ALA A 36 17.13 7.56 18.79
N GLY A 37 16.41 7.79 17.69
CA GLY A 37 16.79 8.70 16.62
C GLY A 37 16.08 10.04 16.85
N ARG A 38 16.82 11.13 16.69
CA ARG A 38 16.38 12.52 16.90
C ARG A 38 14.96 12.74 16.40
N ALA A 39 14.03 13.00 17.32
CA ALA A 39 12.66 13.38 16.99
C ALA A 39 12.68 14.61 16.07
N PRO A 40 11.84 14.67 15.03
CA PRO A 40 11.67 15.91 14.28
C PRO A 40 11.24 17.02 15.25
N ALA A 41 11.81 18.21 15.08
CA ALA A 41 11.41 19.40 15.82
C ALA A 41 9.93 19.67 15.53
N GLY A 42 9.07 19.28 16.45
CA GLY A 42 7.62 19.26 16.24
C GLY A 42 6.90 18.00 16.73
N ALA A 43 7.45 17.26 17.71
CA ALA A 43 6.66 16.34 18.53
C ALA A 43 5.61 17.13 19.34
N ARG A 44 4.60 17.64 18.64
CA ARG A 44 3.33 18.08 19.18
C ARG A 44 2.80 16.88 19.95
N GLY A 45 2.56 17.04 21.24
CA GLY A 45 2.03 15.96 22.08
C GLY A 45 0.84 15.31 21.38
N SER A 46 0.72 13.98 21.48
CA SER A 46 -0.31 13.14 20.88
C SER A 46 -1.71 13.79 20.91
N VAL A 47 -2.04 14.58 19.91
CA VAL A 47 -3.38 15.14 19.75
C VAL A 47 -4.19 14.08 19.01
N THR A 48 -5.06 13.40 19.74
CA THR A 48 -6.06 12.52 19.11
C THR A 48 -7.15 13.40 18.51
N HIS A 49 -7.37 13.27 17.21
CA HIS A 49 -8.43 14.01 16.51
C HIS A 49 -9.81 13.51 16.95
N ALA A 50 -10.78 14.42 17.11
CA ALA A 50 -12.12 14.07 17.60
C ALA A 50 -12.89 13.07 16.69
N LEU A 51 -12.54 13.01 15.40
CA LEU A 51 -13.08 12.04 14.43
C LEU A 51 -12.30 10.72 14.36
N CYS A 52 -11.26 10.56 15.17
CA CYS A 52 -10.44 9.34 15.16
C CYS A 52 -11.26 8.14 15.64
N ARG A 53 -11.25 7.05 14.86
CA ARG A 53 -11.84 5.75 15.24
C ARG A 53 -10.78 4.89 15.95
N ASP A 54 -10.50 5.17 17.22
CA ASP A 54 -9.42 4.52 17.97
C ASP A 54 -9.55 2.99 18.07
N ASP A 55 -10.76 2.46 18.20
CA ASP A 55 -11.01 1.02 18.18
C ASP A 55 -10.57 0.38 16.86
N ASP A 56 -10.88 1.04 15.74
CA ASP A 56 -10.52 0.56 14.40
C ASP A 56 -8.99 0.64 14.22
N ASN A 57 -8.36 1.72 14.69
CA ASN A 57 -6.90 1.85 14.68
C ASN A 57 -6.21 0.74 15.46
N ARG A 58 -6.70 0.42 16.67
CA ARG A 58 -6.14 -0.66 17.50
C ARG A 58 -6.25 -2.01 16.80
N ARG A 59 -7.40 -2.30 16.17
CA ARG A 59 -7.61 -3.55 15.41
C ARG A 59 -6.69 -3.66 14.20
N LEU A 60 -6.64 -2.62 13.37
CA LEU A 60 -5.78 -2.60 12.18
C LEU A 60 -4.30 -2.69 12.57
N PHE A 61 -3.88 -1.97 13.61
CA PHE A 61 -2.51 -2.04 14.13
C PHE A 61 -2.16 -3.43 14.67
N ALA A 62 -3.06 -4.07 15.42
CA ALA A 62 -2.84 -5.43 15.92
C ALA A 62 -2.64 -6.41 14.76
N TYR A 63 -3.50 -6.36 13.74
CA TYR A 63 -3.35 -7.19 12.55
C TYR A 63 -2.03 -6.93 11.82
N GLU A 64 -1.66 -5.67 11.57
CA GLU A 64 -0.38 -5.32 10.93
C GLU A 64 0.82 -5.84 11.71
N ARG A 65 0.83 -5.62 13.02
CA ARG A 65 1.89 -6.05 13.92
C ARG A 65 2.03 -7.57 13.89
N ASP A 66 0.92 -8.29 13.96
CA ASP A 66 0.92 -9.75 14.05
C ASP A 66 1.39 -10.39 12.73
N VAL A 67 0.97 -9.82 11.59
CA VAL A 67 1.48 -10.18 10.25
C VAL A 67 2.99 -9.99 10.18
N LYS A 68 3.48 -8.77 10.47
CA LYS A 68 4.91 -8.45 10.41
C LYS A 68 5.73 -9.33 11.34
N ALA A 69 5.28 -9.50 12.58
CA ALA A 69 5.97 -10.31 13.57
C ALA A 69 6.10 -11.78 13.13
N ALA A 70 5.12 -12.33 12.42
CA ALA A 70 5.19 -13.70 11.92
C ALA A 70 6.25 -13.89 10.83
N PHE A 71 6.36 -12.95 9.88
CA PHE A 71 7.42 -13.00 8.88
C PHE A 71 8.81 -12.71 9.48
N ASP A 72 8.91 -11.75 10.41
CA ASP A 72 10.16 -11.39 11.09
C ASP A 72 10.73 -12.56 11.92
N ARG A 73 9.88 -13.51 12.39
CA ARG A 73 10.32 -14.72 13.11
C ARG A 73 11.01 -15.76 12.22
N ILE A 74 10.77 -15.77 10.90
CA ILE A 74 11.27 -16.83 10.00
C ILE A 74 12.80 -16.92 10.05
N VAL A 75 13.50 -15.79 9.88
CA VAL A 75 14.97 -15.79 9.79
C VAL A 75 15.63 -16.20 11.12
N PRO A 76 15.26 -15.63 12.29
CA PRO A 76 15.77 -16.10 13.58
C PRO A 76 15.53 -17.59 13.82
N THR A 77 14.33 -18.11 13.54
CA THR A 77 14.01 -19.52 13.73
C THR A 77 14.89 -20.41 12.85
N LEU A 78 15.04 -20.05 11.57
CA LEU A 78 15.88 -20.83 10.65
C LEU A 78 17.36 -20.80 11.01
N LYS A 79 17.87 -19.67 11.56
CA LYS A 79 19.23 -19.62 12.12
C LYS A 79 19.39 -20.57 13.31
N GLN A 80 18.40 -20.64 14.19
CA GLN A 80 18.41 -21.57 15.32
C GLN A 80 18.38 -23.02 14.86
N VAL A 81 17.55 -23.35 13.86
CA VAL A 81 17.50 -24.70 13.27
C VAL A 81 18.84 -25.06 12.64
N SER A 82 19.42 -24.16 11.83
CA SER A 82 20.71 -24.39 11.18
C SER A 82 21.85 -24.64 12.17
N ALA A 83 21.84 -24.03 13.35
CA ALA A 83 22.86 -24.23 14.38
C ALA A 83 22.84 -25.65 14.98
N LEU A 84 21.74 -26.40 14.83
CA LEU A 84 21.54 -27.73 15.42
C LEU A 84 21.76 -28.86 14.41
N GLN A 85 22.15 -28.55 13.16
CA GLN A 85 22.17 -29.51 12.05
C GLN A 85 22.90 -30.83 12.36
N HIS A 86 23.99 -30.76 13.13
CA HIS A 86 24.85 -31.91 13.43
C HIS A 86 24.58 -32.54 14.80
N GLU A 87 23.55 -32.07 15.52
CA GLU A 87 23.18 -32.61 16.83
C GLU A 87 22.37 -33.91 16.69
N PRO A 88 22.46 -34.82 17.67
CA PRO A 88 21.58 -35.98 17.75
C PRO A 88 20.11 -35.55 17.73
N GLN A 89 19.25 -36.31 17.05
CA GLN A 89 17.82 -36.03 16.96
C GLN A 89 17.48 -34.68 16.30
N PHE A 90 18.39 -34.11 15.49
CA PHE A 90 18.22 -32.84 14.77
C PHE A 90 16.81 -32.64 14.20
N ALA A 91 16.31 -33.59 13.40
CA ALA A 91 15.00 -33.45 12.75
C ALA A 91 13.86 -33.27 13.78
N GLN A 92 13.89 -34.00 14.89
CA GLN A 92 12.87 -33.89 15.95
C GLN A 92 12.94 -32.53 16.65
N GLN A 93 14.17 -32.06 16.92
CA GLN A 93 14.39 -30.76 17.55
C GLN A 93 14.00 -29.60 16.62
N ALA A 94 14.35 -29.69 15.34
CA ALA A 94 13.95 -28.72 14.31
C ALA A 94 12.43 -28.63 14.18
N GLN A 95 11.72 -29.76 14.15
CA GLN A 95 10.26 -29.78 14.11
C GLN A 95 9.63 -29.19 15.38
N ARG A 96 10.22 -29.43 16.56
CA ARG A 96 9.75 -28.81 17.81
C ARG A 96 9.89 -27.29 17.76
N ILE A 97 11.06 -26.79 17.35
CA ILE A 97 11.34 -25.35 17.21
C ILE A 97 10.37 -24.70 16.21
N ALA A 98 10.16 -25.33 15.05
CA ALA A 98 9.26 -24.80 14.02
C ALA A 98 7.81 -24.74 14.50
N ARG A 99 7.31 -25.79 15.18
CA ARG A 99 5.96 -25.78 15.76
C ARG A 99 5.79 -24.69 16.82
N GLU A 100 6.76 -24.57 17.72
CA GLU A 100 6.72 -23.58 18.82
C GLU A 100 6.78 -22.13 18.30
N GLN A 101 7.65 -21.83 17.32
CA GLN A 101 7.93 -20.45 16.90
C GLN A 101 7.18 -20.00 15.63
N LEU A 102 6.94 -20.95 14.72
CA LEU A 102 6.32 -20.70 13.41
C LEU A 102 4.93 -21.31 13.31
N GLY A 103 4.50 -22.19 14.21
CA GLY A 103 3.16 -22.78 14.23
C GLY A 103 2.88 -23.76 13.09
N PHE A 104 3.91 -24.31 12.45
CA PHE A 104 3.82 -25.35 11.41
C PHE A 104 5.10 -26.19 11.38
N GLU A 105 5.04 -27.30 10.67
CA GLU A 105 6.16 -28.23 10.50
C GLU A 105 7.01 -27.88 9.27
N LEU A 106 8.29 -28.22 9.33
CA LEU A 106 9.22 -28.12 8.20
C LEU A 106 9.16 -29.38 7.33
N PRO A 107 9.60 -29.33 6.05
CA PRO A 107 9.61 -30.50 5.18
C PRO A 107 10.53 -31.59 5.71
N GLN A 108 9.97 -32.78 5.95
CA GLN A 108 10.68 -33.88 6.59
C GLN A 108 11.83 -34.41 5.72
N ASP A 109 11.68 -34.39 4.39
CA ASP A 109 12.73 -34.74 3.43
C ASP A 109 13.98 -33.88 3.63
N ILE A 110 13.81 -32.56 3.71
CA ILE A 110 14.92 -31.63 3.89
C ILE A 110 15.64 -31.84 5.24
N LEU A 111 14.88 -32.15 6.29
CA LEU A 111 15.47 -32.40 7.61
C LEU A 111 16.17 -33.76 7.69
N ALA A 112 15.67 -34.78 6.99
CA ALA A 112 16.22 -36.13 7.00
C ALA A 112 17.55 -36.23 6.24
N ASP A 113 17.73 -35.43 5.18
CA ASP A 113 18.94 -35.47 4.35
C ASP A 113 20.09 -34.61 4.92
N ALA A 114 19.81 -33.79 5.94
CA ALA A 114 20.73 -32.80 6.51
C ALA A 114 21.97 -33.36 7.23
N TRP A 115 22.04 -34.68 7.46
CA TRP A 115 23.24 -35.34 8.01
C TRP A 115 24.23 -35.75 6.91
N VAL A 116 23.76 -35.93 5.67
CA VAL A 116 24.58 -36.27 4.50
C VAL A 116 25.06 -35.00 3.81
N GLU A 117 24.16 -34.04 3.63
CA GLU A 117 24.40 -32.79 2.92
C GLU A 117 24.17 -31.57 3.82
N GLN A 118 24.61 -30.40 3.35
CA GLN A 118 24.30 -29.15 4.04
C GLN A 118 22.79 -28.87 3.99
N LEU A 119 22.21 -28.41 5.09
CA LEU A 119 20.78 -28.08 5.17
C LEU A 119 20.39 -27.04 4.09
N ASP A 120 19.37 -27.35 3.28
CA ASP A 120 18.89 -26.44 2.23
C ASP A 120 18.10 -25.27 2.81
N MET A 121 18.85 -24.24 3.22
CA MET A 121 18.28 -23.02 3.80
C MET A 121 17.41 -22.23 2.83
N ARG A 122 17.63 -22.36 1.51
CA ARG A 122 16.85 -21.63 0.51
C ARG A 122 15.45 -22.23 0.43
N ARG A 123 15.37 -23.56 0.33
CA ARG A 123 14.09 -24.27 0.29
C ARG A 123 13.35 -24.19 1.62
N LEU A 124 14.04 -24.24 2.75
CA LEU A 124 13.43 -24.00 4.07
C LEU A 124 12.89 -22.58 4.22
N PHE A 125 13.65 -21.57 3.79
CA PHE A 125 13.18 -20.19 3.82
C PHE A 125 11.93 -20.00 2.97
N ALA A 126 11.93 -20.50 1.73
CA ALA A 126 10.77 -20.47 0.86
C ALA A 126 9.57 -21.19 1.48
N TRP A 127 9.77 -22.40 2.03
CA TRP A 127 8.73 -23.15 2.73
C TRP A 127 8.12 -22.34 3.87
N CYS A 128 8.95 -21.73 4.72
CA CYS A 128 8.48 -20.93 5.84
C CYS A 128 7.71 -19.69 5.38
N VAL A 129 8.14 -19.01 4.32
CA VAL A 129 7.45 -17.85 3.74
C VAL A 129 6.07 -18.26 3.22
N PHE A 130 5.98 -19.32 2.41
CA PHE A 130 4.70 -19.77 1.85
C PHE A 130 3.77 -20.34 2.92
N SER A 131 4.29 -21.07 3.90
CA SER A 131 3.49 -21.61 5.01
C SER A 131 2.96 -20.50 5.90
N THR A 132 3.77 -19.47 6.17
CA THR A 132 3.32 -18.27 6.90
C THR A 132 2.24 -17.54 6.11
N TYR A 133 2.45 -17.31 4.81
CA TYR A 133 1.47 -16.67 3.93
C TYR A 133 0.14 -17.44 3.89
N ARG A 134 0.18 -18.76 3.70
CA ARG A 134 -1.01 -19.63 3.73
C ARG A 134 -1.80 -19.47 5.03
N ARG A 135 -1.12 -19.48 6.18
CA ARG A 135 -1.79 -19.30 7.48
C ARG A 135 -2.51 -17.96 7.58
N PHE A 136 -1.95 -16.88 7.03
CA PHE A 136 -2.62 -15.59 7.00
C PHE A 136 -3.79 -15.55 6.02
N CYS A 137 -3.71 -16.24 4.88
CA CYS A 137 -4.87 -16.40 4.00
C CYS A 137 -5.99 -17.15 4.73
N ASP A 138 -5.68 -18.26 5.39
CA ASP A 138 -6.65 -19.05 6.14
C ASP A 138 -7.28 -18.24 7.29
N ASP A 139 -6.48 -17.45 8.01
CA ASP A 139 -6.94 -16.55 9.07
C ASP A 139 -7.83 -15.42 8.53
N TYR A 140 -7.44 -14.82 7.39
CA TYR A 140 -8.19 -13.75 6.74
C TYR A 140 -9.61 -14.19 6.40
N TYR A 141 -9.78 -15.35 5.76
CA TYR A 141 -11.12 -15.84 5.41
C TYR A 141 -11.92 -16.37 6.61
N ARG A 142 -11.25 -16.79 7.68
CA ARG A 142 -11.92 -17.30 8.87
C ARG A 142 -12.40 -16.19 9.80
N ASN A 143 -11.58 -15.16 9.98
CA ASN A 143 -11.74 -14.17 11.04
C ASN A 143 -11.99 -12.74 10.51
N ASP A 144 -11.89 -12.53 9.20
CA ASP A 144 -12.04 -11.24 8.51
C ASP A 144 -11.42 -10.06 9.30
N PRO A 145 -10.09 -10.09 9.53
CA PRO A 145 -9.42 -9.11 10.38
C PRO A 145 -9.47 -7.68 9.81
N LEU A 146 -9.85 -7.53 8.54
CA LEU A 146 -9.98 -6.25 7.83
C LEU A 146 -11.44 -5.79 7.66
N ALA A 147 -12.42 -6.49 8.23
CA ALA A 147 -13.83 -6.11 8.19
C ALA A 147 -14.04 -4.62 8.51
N SER A 148 -14.88 -3.95 7.73
CA SER A 148 -15.28 -2.57 7.99
C SER A 148 -16.62 -2.54 8.71
N ARG A 149 -16.78 -1.59 9.64
CA ARG A 149 -18.12 -1.31 10.22
C ARG A 149 -19.07 -0.74 9.17
N ASP A 150 -18.51 -0.15 8.12
CA ASP A 150 -19.26 0.46 7.03
C ASP A 150 -19.48 -0.52 5.85
N ASP A 151 -19.10 -1.81 5.97
CA ASP A 151 -19.31 -2.82 4.92
C ASP A 151 -20.80 -2.89 4.54
N GLU A 152 -21.67 -2.96 5.55
CA GLU A 152 -23.12 -2.89 5.36
C GLU A 152 -23.55 -1.46 4.99
N GLY A 153 -24.05 -1.29 3.77
CA GLY A 153 -24.56 -0.01 3.29
C GLY A 153 -23.57 0.83 2.47
N PHE A 154 -22.31 0.40 2.34
CA PHE A 154 -21.35 1.12 1.49
C PHE A 154 -21.81 1.22 0.03
N ASP A 155 -22.37 0.16 -0.54
CA ASP A 155 -22.85 0.18 -1.92
C ASP A 155 -23.98 1.21 -2.09
N ALA A 156 -24.86 1.35 -1.09
CA ALA A 156 -25.91 2.35 -1.09
C ALA A 156 -25.34 3.77 -0.95
N PHE A 157 -24.33 3.96 -0.09
CA PHE A 157 -23.61 5.22 0.03
C PHE A 157 -22.90 5.60 -1.29
N LEU A 158 -22.21 4.65 -1.91
CA LEU A 158 -21.51 4.84 -3.18
C LEU A 158 -22.49 5.25 -4.29
N GLN A 159 -23.65 4.59 -4.37
CA GLN A 159 -24.71 4.95 -5.31
C GLN A 159 -25.35 6.31 -5.00
N ALA A 160 -25.52 6.66 -3.72
CA ALA A 160 -25.99 7.99 -3.32
C ALA A 160 -24.98 9.10 -3.70
N CYS A 161 -23.69 8.78 -3.76
CA CYS A 161 -22.65 9.65 -4.32
C CYS A 161 -22.65 9.70 -5.86
N GLY A 162 -23.52 8.94 -6.54
CA GLY A 162 -23.58 8.88 -7.99
C GLY A 162 -22.65 7.85 -8.62
N PHE A 163 -22.17 6.85 -7.86
CA PHE A 163 -21.25 5.83 -8.38
C PHE A 163 -21.80 4.41 -8.23
N HIS A 164 -21.64 3.57 -9.25
CA HIS A 164 -21.98 2.14 -9.16
C HIS A 164 -20.75 1.26 -9.01
N THR A 165 -19.54 1.81 -9.14
CA THR A 165 -18.28 1.06 -8.93
C THR A 165 -17.18 2.01 -8.51
N LEU A 166 -16.36 1.57 -7.55
CA LEU A 166 -15.13 2.25 -7.14
C LEU A 166 -13.91 1.38 -7.48
N ASP A 167 -13.09 1.85 -8.42
CA ASP A 167 -11.89 1.16 -8.90
C ASP A 167 -10.64 1.99 -8.64
N ILE A 168 -9.77 1.48 -7.77
CA ILE A 168 -8.58 2.18 -7.28
C ILE A 168 -7.31 1.52 -7.84
N SER A 169 -6.49 2.31 -8.50
CA SER A 169 -5.20 1.93 -9.05
C SER A 169 -4.04 2.69 -8.38
N PRO A 170 -3.47 2.13 -7.29
CA PRO A 170 -2.29 2.71 -6.66
C PRO A 170 -0.99 2.30 -7.34
N CYS A 171 0.10 2.98 -6.98
CA CYS A 171 1.45 2.47 -7.23
C CYS A 171 1.63 1.07 -6.60
N ALA A 172 2.44 0.22 -7.24
CA ALA A 172 2.82 -1.10 -6.73
C ALA A 172 3.83 -1.05 -5.56
N ASP A 173 4.25 0.14 -5.12
CA ASP A 173 5.04 0.32 -3.90
C ASP A 173 4.35 -0.37 -2.71
N GLY A 174 5.11 -1.19 -1.97
CA GLY A 174 4.59 -1.99 -0.85
C GLY A 174 3.97 -1.15 0.27
N ARG A 175 4.36 0.13 0.41
CA ARG A 175 3.75 1.05 1.37
C ARG A 175 2.29 1.37 1.00
N LEU A 176 1.85 1.13 -0.23
CA LEU A 176 0.45 1.29 -0.66
C LEU A 176 -0.36 -0.03 -0.61
N ALA A 177 0.24 -1.13 -0.12
CA ALA A 177 -0.41 -2.45 -0.09
C ALA A 177 -1.80 -2.43 0.58
N HIS A 178 -1.94 -1.69 1.69
CA HIS A 178 -3.22 -1.55 2.40
C HIS A 178 -3.81 -0.14 2.29
N LEU A 179 -3.68 0.52 1.14
CA LEU A 179 -4.30 1.83 0.87
C LEU A 179 -5.80 1.82 1.20
N VAL A 180 -6.54 0.84 0.68
CA VAL A 180 -8.00 0.75 0.81
C VAL A 180 -8.42 0.75 2.27
N ARG A 181 -7.88 -0.16 3.08
CA ARG A 181 -8.39 -0.36 4.45
C ARG A 181 -7.78 0.55 5.51
N TYR A 182 -6.51 0.93 5.40
CA TYR A 182 -5.81 1.68 6.45
C TYR A 182 -5.87 3.19 6.20
N VAL A 183 -5.65 3.60 4.95
CA VAL A 183 -5.60 5.02 4.57
C VAL A 183 -7.01 5.52 4.30
N LEU A 184 -7.71 4.90 3.35
CA LEU A 184 -9.03 5.38 2.89
C LEU A 184 -10.20 4.86 3.74
N ARG A 185 -9.94 3.89 4.64
CA ARG A 185 -10.96 3.26 5.52
C ARG A 185 -12.14 2.66 4.76
N LEU A 186 -11.91 2.23 3.53
CA LEU A 186 -12.93 1.66 2.67
C LEU A 186 -13.10 0.15 2.92
N PRO A 187 -14.33 -0.37 2.73
CA PRO A 187 -14.63 -1.79 2.79
C PRO A 187 -13.93 -2.53 1.64
N GLN A 188 -13.08 -3.51 1.96
CA GLN A 188 -12.19 -4.12 0.96
C GLN A 188 -12.95 -4.93 -0.10
N GLN A 189 -14.11 -5.49 0.24
CA GLN A 189 -14.90 -6.32 -0.68
C GLN A 189 -15.70 -5.51 -1.70
N SER A 190 -16.08 -4.27 -1.35
CA SER A 190 -16.84 -3.38 -2.25
C SER A 190 -15.97 -2.50 -3.14
N VAL A 191 -14.64 -2.59 -3.00
CA VAL A 191 -13.69 -1.75 -3.75
C VAL A 191 -12.79 -2.62 -4.61
N ARG A 192 -12.76 -2.34 -5.92
CA ARG A 192 -11.76 -2.95 -6.79
C ARG A 192 -10.42 -2.26 -6.55
N ARG A 193 -9.37 -3.05 -6.32
CA ARG A 193 -8.00 -2.56 -6.16
C ARG A 193 -7.02 -3.33 -7.03
N LYS A 194 -6.35 -2.65 -7.96
CA LYS A 194 -5.30 -3.24 -8.81
C LYS A 194 -4.11 -2.28 -8.95
N SER A 195 -2.95 -2.71 -8.47
CA SER A 195 -1.74 -1.85 -8.42
C SER A 195 -0.81 -2.06 -9.60
N TYR A 196 -0.14 -0.98 -10.00
CA TYR A 196 0.82 -0.96 -11.11
C TYR A 196 2.02 -0.11 -10.74
N ALA A 197 3.21 -0.42 -11.26
CA ALA A 197 4.39 0.44 -11.05
C ALA A 197 4.08 1.87 -11.53
N GLY A 198 4.33 2.87 -10.68
CA GLY A 198 4.01 4.26 -10.99
C GLY A 198 2.52 4.59 -11.11
N ALA A 199 1.63 3.69 -10.67
CA ALA A 199 0.19 3.78 -10.86
C ALA A 199 -0.27 3.81 -12.33
N LEU A 200 0.58 3.34 -13.25
CA LEU A 200 0.30 3.27 -14.69
C LEU A 200 -0.54 2.03 -15.01
N PHE A 201 -1.83 2.10 -14.69
CA PHE A 201 -2.74 0.97 -14.87
C PHE A 201 -2.95 0.58 -16.33
N ASP A 202 -3.25 -0.69 -16.58
CA ASP A 202 -3.61 -1.18 -17.90
C ASP A 202 -5.03 -0.68 -18.30
N ILE A 203 -5.10 0.09 -19.38
CA ILE A 203 -6.33 0.71 -19.86
C ILE A 203 -7.26 -0.37 -20.44
N GLU A 204 -6.73 -1.33 -21.19
CA GLU A 204 -7.53 -2.39 -21.82
C GLU A 204 -8.16 -3.30 -20.76
N ASP A 205 -7.39 -3.67 -19.74
CA ASP A 205 -7.93 -4.39 -18.57
C ASP A 205 -9.02 -3.59 -17.84
N SER A 206 -8.89 -2.27 -17.78
CA SER A 206 -9.89 -1.40 -17.14
C SER A 206 -11.14 -1.24 -17.99
N ILE A 207 -11.01 -1.19 -19.33
CA ILE A 207 -12.13 -1.22 -20.28
C ILE A 207 -12.88 -2.55 -20.18
N GLN A 208 -12.16 -3.66 -20.13
CA GLN A 208 -12.77 -4.98 -19.96
C GLN A 208 -13.60 -5.03 -18.67
N LYS A 209 -13.06 -4.51 -17.55
CA LYS A 209 -13.79 -4.49 -16.29
C LYS A 209 -15.00 -3.56 -16.32
N TRP A 210 -14.86 -2.37 -16.90
CA TRP A 210 -15.99 -1.45 -17.09
C TRP A 210 -17.11 -2.12 -17.90
N THR A 211 -16.76 -2.79 -19.00
CA THR A 211 -17.71 -3.51 -19.86
C THR A 211 -18.43 -4.62 -19.10
N GLU A 212 -17.71 -5.39 -18.29
CA GLU A 212 -18.29 -6.44 -17.43
C GLU A 212 -19.32 -5.86 -16.45
N VAL A 213 -18.98 -4.74 -15.80
CA VAL A 213 -19.86 -4.06 -14.84
C VAL A 213 -21.09 -3.49 -15.53
N GLU A 214 -20.94 -2.76 -16.63
CA GLU A 214 -22.07 -2.19 -17.36
C GLU A 214 -22.99 -3.29 -17.91
N LEU A 215 -22.43 -4.38 -18.44
CA LEU A 215 -23.23 -5.51 -18.90
C LEU A 215 -24.03 -6.15 -17.76
N ALA A 216 -23.46 -6.26 -16.56
CA ALA A 216 -24.18 -6.74 -15.38
C ALA A 216 -25.32 -5.79 -14.97
N ARG A 217 -25.11 -4.46 -15.05
CA ARG A 217 -26.17 -3.46 -14.82
C ARG A 217 -27.32 -3.61 -15.81
N PHE A 218 -27.01 -3.79 -17.09
CA PHE A 218 -28.01 -3.97 -18.14
C PHE A 218 -28.78 -5.28 -18.02
N ARG A 219 -28.09 -6.40 -17.74
CA ARG A 219 -28.69 -7.74 -17.76
C ARG A 219 -29.31 -8.16 -16.43
N GLU A 220 -28.74 -7.71 -15.32
CA GLU A 220 -29.07 -8.21 -13.98
C GLU A 220 -29.51 -7.10 -13.03
N GLY A 221 -29.38 -5.83 -13.41
CA GLY A 221 -29.68 -4.70 -12.53
C GLY A 221 -28.75 -4.62 -11.32
N ARG A 222 -27.51 -5.11 -11.45
CA ARG A 222 -26.51 -5.14 -10.37
C ARG A 222 -25.30 -4.26 -10.68
N PRO A 223 -24.81 -3.47 -9.71
CA PRO A 223 -25.40 -3.22 -8.39
C PRO A 223 -26.64 -2.33 -8.42
N ASN A 224 -26.96 -1.74 -9.58
CA ASN A 224 -28.21 -1.07 -9.90
C ASN A 224 -28.55 -1.25 -11.38
N THR A 225 -29.72 -0.77 -11.81
CA THR A 225 -30.13 -0.81 -13.21
C THR A 225 -29.35 0.22 -14.04
N ALA A 226 -29.18 -0.07 -15.33
CA ALA A 226 -28.40 0.77 -16.25
C ALA A 226 -28.94 2.21 -16.40
N ASP A 227 -30.25 2.41 -16.20
CA ASP A 227 -30.91 3.72 -16.23
C ASP A 227 -30.69 4.57 -14.97
N ALA A 228 -30.15 3.99 -13.89
CA ALA A 228 -29.76 4.76 -12.71
C ALA A 228 -28.65 5.76 -13.05
N ALA A 229 -28.80 7.00 -12.57
CA ALA A 229 -27.87 8.10 -12.80
C ALA A 229 -26.57 7.96 -12.00
N THR A 230 -25.80 6.91 -12.30
CA THR A 230 -24.53 6.58 -11.65
C THR A 230 -23.44 6.29 -12.66
N ARG A 231 -22.17 6.57 -12.30
CA ARG A 231 -21.00 6.30 -13.14
C ARG A 231 -20.01 5.34 -12.48
N TYR A 232 -19.13 4.80 -13.30
CA TYR A 232 -17.94 4.11 -12.84
C TYR A 232 -16.92 5.15 -12.37
N LEU A 233 -16.41 5.02 -11.14
CA LEU A 233 -15.39 5.91 -10.60
C LEU A 233 -14.01 5.25 -10.67
N LYS A 234 -13.12 5.83 -11.47
CA LYS A 234 -11.71 5.44 -11.52
C LYS A 234 -10.86 6.36 -10.65
N VAL A 235 -10.11 5.77 -9.73
CA VAL A 235 -9.18 6.48 -8.85
C VAL A 235 -7.75 6.06 -9.13
N VAL A 236 -6.85 7.02 -9.27
CA VAL A 236 -5.40 6.77 -9.25
C VAL A 236 -4.81 7.31 -7.96
N THR A 237 -3.91 6.53 -7.34
CA THR A 237 -3.16 6.98 -6.17
C THR A 237 -1.66 6.99 -6.46
N TYR A 238 -1.14 8.19 -6.69
CA TYR A 238 0.30 8.41 -6.71
C TYR A 238 0.81 8.57 -5.27
N HIS A 239 2.12 8.49 -5.08
CA HIS A 239 2.69 8.64 -3.75
C HIS A 239 3.98 9.45 -3.76
N TYR A 240 4.30 9.99 -2.59
CA TYR A 240 5.49 10.77 -2.32
C TYR A 240 5.96 10.52 -0.88
N SER A 241 7.11 11.10 -0.55
CA SER A 241 7.63 11.18 0.81
C SER A 241 7.80 12.65 1.14
N SER A 242 7.18 13.12 2.23
CA SER A 242 7.35 14.48 2.74
C SER A 242 8.70 14.67 3.45
N VAL A 243 9.28 13.59 3.99
CA VAL A 243 10.55 13.61 4.73
C VAL A 243 11.77 13.53 3.80
N ASP A 244 11.74 12.68 2.78
CA ASP A 244 12.83 12.53 1.82
C ASP A 244 12.30 12.47 0.36
N PRO A 245 11.81 13.60 -0.17
CA PRO A 245 11.17 13.65 -1.48
C PRO A 245 12.09 13.23 -2.64
N GLN A 246 13.41 13.40 -2.49
CA GLN A 246 14.38 13.13 -3.56
C GLN A 246 14.74 11.65 -3.70
N HIS A 247 14.49 10.83 -2.68
CA HIS A 247 14.90 9.42 -2.69
C HIS A 247 13.81 8.43 -2.28
N GLN A 248 12.81 8.85 -1.49
CA GLN A 248 11.77 7.98 -0.94
C GLN A 248 10.38 8.18 -1.58
N GLY A 249 10.31 8.91 -2.69
CA GLY A 249 9.12 9.03 -3.53
C GLY A 249 8.92 7.82 -4.46
N CYS A 250 8.13 7.99 -5.52
CA CYS A 250 7.86 6.92 -6.48
C CYS A 250 9.06 6.66 -7.38
N ALA A 251 9.71 5.49 -7.22
CA ALA A 251 10.88 5.10 -8.00
C ALA A 251 10.60 5.03 -9.52
N ALA A 252 9.39 4.60 -9.92
CA ALA A 252 8.99 4.55 -11.33
C ALA A 252 8.97 5.93 -12.01
N HIS A 253 8.91 7.00 -11.21
CA HIS A 253 8.90 8.38 -11.66
C HIS A 253 10.15 9.14 -11.18
N GLY A 254 11.22 8.42 -10.81
CA GLY A 254 12.48 9.02 -10.37
C GLY A 254 12.39 9.85 -9.09
N SER A 255 11.47 9.49 -8.18
CA SER A 255 11.16 10.25 -6.96
C SER A 255 10.62 11.67 -7.23
N ASP A 256 10.20 11.96 -8.46
CA ASP A 256 9.62 13.24 -8.84
C ASP A 256 8.10 13.22 -8.61
N THR A 257 7.65 13.91 -7.56
CA THR A 257 6.24 13.94 -7.16
C THR A 257 5.34 14.57 -8.22
N ALA A 258 5.82 15.62 -8.90
CA ALA A 258 5.05 16.29 -9.94
C ALA A 258 4.85 15.37 -11.15
N LYS A 259 5.90 14.66 -11.58
CA LYS A 259 5.80 13.65 -12.64
C LYS A 259 4.88 12.51 -12.25
N ALA A 260 4.95 12.03 -11.00
CA ALA A 260 4.08 10.95 -10.54
C ALA A 260 2.59 11.34 -10.57
N ALA A 261 2.26 12.57 -10.13
CA ALA A 261 0.91 13.10 -10.18
C ALA A 261 0.43 13.32 -11.62
N ALA A 262 1.26 13.93 -12.48
CA ALA A 262 0.94 14.19 -13.87
C ALA A 262 0.72 12.89 -14.67
N ALA A 263 1.58 11.89 -14.49
CA ALA A 263 1.43 10.60 -15.17
C ALA A 263 0.16 9.86 -14.71
N GLY A 264 -0.19 9.94 -13.43
CA GLY A 264 -1.44 9.40 -12.91
C GLY A 264 -2.67 10.07 -13.52
N LEU A 265 -2.65 11.41 -13.61
CA LEU A 265 -3.72 12.20 -14.24
C LEU A 265 -3.87 11.91 -15.73
N GLU A 266 -2.76 11.88 -16.48
CA GLU A 266 -2.74 11.53 -17.89
C GLU A 266 -3.36 10.15 -18.12
N ARG A 267 -3.01 9.18 -17.25
CA ARG A 267 -3.56 7.83 -17.36
C ARG A 267 -5.06 7.76 -17.07
N LEU A 268 -5.57 8.55 -16.12
CA LEU A 268 -7.00 8.68 -15.84
C LEU A 268 -7.75 9.23 -17.07
N TYR A 269 -7.23 10.31 -17.67
CA TYR A 269 -7.85 10.89 -18.87
C TYR A 269 -7.79 9.96 -20.07
N ALA A 270 -6.69 9.27 -20.30
CA ALA A 270 -6.58 8.29 -21.37
C ALA A 270 -7.61 7.16 -21.23
N PHE A 271 -7.94 6.73 -20.00
CA PHE A 271 -9.00 5.75 -19.78
C PHE A 271 -10.39 6.31 -20.07
N ARG A 272 -10.69 7.54 -19.60
CA ARG A 272 -11.98 8.19 -19.92
C ARG A 272 -12.15 8.37 -21.42
N GLU A 273 -11.14 8.89 -22.10
CA GLU A 273 -11.12 9.05 -23.56
C GLU A 273 -11.32 7.72 -24.27
N ALA A 274 -10.69 6.64 -23.80
CA ALA A 274 -10.87 5.32 -24.39
C ALA A 274 -12.32 4.81 -24.25
N ILE A 275 -12.99 5.06 -23.12
CA ILE A 275 -14.42 4.75 -22.96
C ILE A 275 -15.27 5.60 -23.88
N GLU A 276 -15.08 6.93 -23.88
CA GLU A 276 -15.88 7.88 -24.66
C GLU A 276 -15.75 7.67 -26.18
N ASN A 277 -14.59 7.21 -26.66
CA ASN A 277 -14.35 6.96 -28.08
C ASN A 277 -14.72 5.54 -28.52
N SER A 278 -14.73 4.56 -27.61
CA SER A 278 -15.00 3.16 -27.96
C SER A 278 -16.47 2.78 -27.83
N PHE A 279 -17.24 3.50 -27.01
CA PHE A 279 -18.64 3.21 -26.73
C PHE A 279 -19.52 4.40 -27.08
N CYS A 280 -20.68 4.13 -27.70
CA CYS A 280 -21.58 5.17 -28.18
C CYS A 280 -22.48 5.75 -27.06
N CYS A 281 -23.41 6.64 -27.43
CA CYS A 281 -24.49 7.12 -26.57
C CYS A 281 -24.05 7.86 -25.29
N GLY A 282 -22.87 8.49 -25.31
CA GLY A 282 -22.39 9.30 -24.19
C GLY A 282 -21.84 8.48 -23.02
N ALA A 283 -21.35 7.26 -23.28
CA ALA A 283 -20.60 6.48 -22.31
C ALA A 283 -19.41 7.29 -21.77
N SER A 284 -19.29 7.38 -20.45
CA SER A 284 -18.20 8.10 -19.78
C SER A 284 -18.06 7.60 -18.34
N ILE A 285 -17.00 8.04 -17.67
CA ILE A 285 -16.61 7.65 -16.31
C ILE A 285 -16.17 8.88 -15.52
N ASP A 286 -16.30 8.80 -14.20
CA ASP A 286 -15.77 9.84 -13.31
C ASP A 286 -14.38 9.47 -12.81
N LEU A 287 -13.56 10.49 -12.53
CA LEU A 287 -12.14 10.35 -12.22
C LEU A 287 -11.84 10.99 -10.87
N LEU A 288 -10.89 10.42 -10.12
CA LEU A 288 -10.35 11.03 -8.92
C LEU A 288 -8.84 10.76 -8.82
N LEU A 289 -8.07 11.77 -8.46
CA LEU A 289 -6.64 11.62 -8.21
C LEU A 289 -6.34 11.86 -6.73
N ILE A 290 -5.61 10.92 -6.13
CA ILE A 290 -5.18 10.99 -4.74
C ILE A 290 -3.65 10.94 -4.68
N GLY A 291 -3.04 11.84 -3.92
CA GLY A 291 -1.64 11.72 -3.52
C GLY A 291 -1.54 11.15 -2.12
N LEU A 292 -0.66 10.18 -1.90
CA LEU A 292 -0.36 9.62 -0.58
C LEU A 292 1.05 10.03 -0.12
N ASP A 293 1.14 10.68 1.03
CA ASP A 293 2.40 10.80 1.75
C ASP A 293 2.72 9.49 2.48
N THR A 294 3.75 8.81 2.05
CA THR A 294 4.16 7.51 2.62
C THR A 294 4.86 7.62 3.98
N ASP A 295 5.23 8.82 4.42
CA ASP A 295 5.81 9.06 5.74
C ASP A 295 4.77 9.27 6.84
N THR A 296 3.52 9.58 6.47
CA THR A 296 2.45 9.90 7.42
C THR A 296 1.15 9.16 7.14
N ASP A 297 1.04 8.48 6.00
CA ASP A 297 -0.19 7.97 5.42
C ASP A 297 -1.27 9.06 5.18
N ALA A 298 -0.90 10.35 5.22
CA ALA A 298 -1.81 11.44 4.90
C ALA A 298 -2.07 11.52 3.39
N ILE A 299 -3.31 11.88 3.03
CA ILE A 299 -3.71 12.02 1.63
C ILE A 299 -3.89 13.48 1.22
N ARG A 300 -3.72 13.72 -0.07
CA ARG A 300 -4.25 14.89 -0.77
C ARG A 300 -5.20 14.45 -1.85
N VAL A 301 -6.37 15.07 -1.91
CA VAL A 301 -7.40 14.71 -2.87
C VAL A 301 -7.53 15.86 -3.88
N HIS A 302 -7.27 15.56 -5.15
CA HIS A 302 -7.46 16.50 -6.26
C HIS A 302 -8.91 16.34 -6.74
N VAL A 303 -9.78 17.20 -6.22
CA VAL A 303 -11.22 17.13 -6.48
C VAL A 303 -11.50 17.66 -7.88
N PRO A 304 -12.19 16.90 -8.76
CA PRO A 304 -12.57 17.40 -10.06
C PRO A 304 -13.53 18.59 -9.97
N ASP A 305 -13.47 19.48 -10.95
CA ASP A 305 -14.46 20.54 -11.12
C ASP A 305 -15.80 19.99 -11.66
N ALA A 306 -16.76 20.89 -11.92
CA ALA A 306 -18.08 20.54 -12.43
C ALA A 306 -18.07 19.90 -13.83
N GLN A 307 -16.95 20.00 -14.56
CA GLN A 307 -16.72 19.39 -15.87
C GLN A 307 -15.90 18.09 -15.75
N GLY A 308 -15.55 17.67 -14.53
CA GLY A 308 -14.72 16.49 -14.29
C GLY A 308 -13.25 16.70 -14.65
N ALA A 309 -12.78 17.96 -14.73
CA ALA A 309 -11.37 18.27 -14.92
C ALA A 309 -10.67 18.38 -13.55
N ILE A 310 -9.46 17.82 -13.47
CA ILE A 310 -8.62 17.80 -12.28
C ILE A 310 -7.46 18.78 -12.47
N ASP A 311 -7.32 19.72 -11.55
CA ASP A 311 -6.17 20.64 -11.47
C ASP A 311 -5.17 20.15 -10.42
N LEU A 312 -3.94 19.85 -10.84
CA LEU A 312 -2.87 19.38 -9.95
C LEU A 312 -2.39 20.43 -8.94
N ALA A 313 -2.68 21.72 -9.19
CA ALA A 313 -2.37 22.80 -8.25
C ALA A 313 -3.43 22.94 -7.14
N SER A 314 -4.60 22.32 -7.31
CA SER A 314 -5.73 22.42 -6.38
C SER A 314 -6.01 21.06 -5.74
N ALA A 315 -5.63 20.91 -4.47
CA ALA A 315 -5.90 19.70 -3.70
C ALA A 315 -6.34 20.03 -2.28
N VAL A 316 -7.24 19.21 -1.76
CA VAL A 316 -7.58 19.19 -0.34
C VAL A 316 -6.54 18.33 0.38
N ASP A 317 -5.71 18.95 1.21
CA ASP A 317 -4.66 18.27 1.98
C ASP A 317 -5.20 17.84 3.35
N ALA A 318 -5.26 16.52 3.58
CA ALA A 318 -5.84 15.96 4.80
C ALA A 318 -5.01 16.30 6.05
N LEU A 319 -3.70 16.50 5.92
CA LEU A 319 -2.87 16.90 7.06
C LEU A 319 -3.12 18.36 7.44
N ALA A 320 -3.32 19.23 6.44
CA ALA A 320 -3.73 20.61 6.70
C ALA A 320 -5.13 20.68 7.34
N LEU A 321 -6.09 19.87 6.86
CA LEU A 321 -7.41 19.75 7.47
C LEU A 321 -7.34 19.23 8.90
N PHE A 322 -6.54 18.19 9.15
CA PHE A 322 -6.30 17.67 10.50
C PHE A 322 -5.81 18.79 11.42
N ASP A 323 -4.76 19.52 11.04
CA ASP A 323 -4.20 20.60 11.86
C ASP A 323 -5.22 21.72 12.13
N ALA A 324 -6.06 22.06 11.15
CA ALA A 324 -7.10 23.07 11.27
C ALA A 324 -8.25 22.65 12.20
N THR A 325 -8.56 21.35 12.27
CA THR A 325 -9.73 20.82 12.98
C THR A 325 -9.40 20.05 14.27
N ALA A 326 -8.12 19.76 14.53
CA ALA A 326 -7.66 18.95 15.66
C ALA A 326 -8.03 19.49 17.06
N ARG A 327 -8.35 20.79 17.17
CA ARG A 327 -8.76 21.43 18.45
C ARG A 327 -10.27 21.63 18.57
N GLY A 328 -11.04 21.32 17.51
CA GLY A 328 -12.50 21.45 17.48
C GLY A 328 -13.22 20.23 18.04
N GLY A 329 -14.51 20.38 18.33
CA GLY A 329 -15.38 19.24 18.60
C GLY A 329 -15.69 18.45 17.32
N ALA A 330 -16.08 17.18 17.46
CA ALA A 330 -16.40 16.30 16.32
C ALA A 330 -17.45 16.91 15.37
N ALA A 331 -18.46 17.61 15.91
CA ALA A 331 -19.51 18.23 15.13
C ALA A 331 -18.98 19.35 14.21
N ASP A 332 -18.03 20.16 14.69
CA ASP A 332 -17.43 21.24 13.91
C ASP A 332 -16.45 20.69 12.88
N ALA A 333 -15.70 19.65 13.22
CA ALA A 333 -14.79 18.98 12.30
C ALA A 333 -15.49 18.19 11.18
N THR A 334 -16.78 17.88 11.33
CA THR A 334 -17.57 17.16 10.32
C THR A 334 -18.19 18.09 9.27
N ARG A 335 -18.30 19.39 9.56
CA ARG A 335 -18.90 20.39 8.67
C ARG A 335 -17.86 20.94 7.70
#